data_AF-A0A6L7LDR7-F1
#
_entry.id   AF-A0A6L7LDR7-F1
#
_cell.length_a   1.000
_cell.length_b   1.000
_cell.length_c   1.000
_cell.angle_alpha   90.00
_cell.angle_beta   90.00
_cell.angle_gamma   90.00
#
_symmetry.space_group_name_H-M   'P 1'
#
loop_
_entity.id
_entity.type
_entity.pdbx_description
1 polymer ?
#
loop_
_entity_poly.entity_id
_entity_poly.type
_entity_poly.pdbx_seq_one_letter_code
_entity_poly.pdbx_strand_id
1 'polypeptide(L)'
;MADSQVNVRRAEPRDAIHIVRFQQSMALETEGKRLDQSLISAGVDAVFDDPDKGFYIVAEVGGTVVGSLLITYEWSEWRNATFWWIQ
;
A
#
# COMPACT_ATOMS: atom_id res chain seq x y z
N MET A 1 2.31 13.34 27.64
CA MET A 1 1.62 12.66 26.55
C MET A 1 2.42 12.96 25.30
N ALA A 2 3.15 11.99 24.76
CA ALA A 2 3.88 12.22 23.51
C ALA A 2 2.84 12.49 22.43
N ASP A 3 3.01 13.60 21.71
CA ASP A 3 2.15 13.98 20.60
C ASP A 3 2.23 12.86 19.54
N SER A 4 1.14 12.12 19.35
CA SER A 4 1.08 11.00 18.40
C SER A 4 0.92 11.55 16.98
N GLN A 5 1.86 12.38 16.55
CA GLN A 5 1.83 12.99 15.23
C GLN A 5 1.94 11.90 14.17
N VAL A 6 0.92 11.81 13.32
CA VAL A 6 0.92 10.92 12.17
C VAL A 6 1.72 11.59 11.05
N ASN A 7 2.81 10.95 10.65
CA ASN A 7 3.56 11.32 9.46
C ASN A 7 3.08 10.48 8.28
N VAL A 8 2.59 11.13 7.23
CA VAL A 8 2.16 10.46 5.99
C VAL A 8 3.24 10.67 4.93
N ARG A 9 3.77 9.57 4.39
CA ARG A 9 4.87 9.60 3.41
C ARG A 9 4.71 8.51 2.37
N ARG A 10 5.45 8.61 1.26
CA ARG A 10 5.63 7.47 0.35
C ARG A 10 6.30 6.33 1.10
N ALA A 11 5.83 5.12 0.82
CA ALA A 11 6.45 3.91 1.32
C ALA A 11 7.81 3.71 0.66
N GLU A 12 8.70 3.06 1.39
CA GLU A 12 9.98 2.57 0.91
C GLU A 12 9.98 1.03 1.00
N PRO A 13 10.88 0.33 0.28
CA PRO A 13 10.93 -1.14 0.30
C PRO A 13 11.03 -1.75 1.71
N ARG A 14 11.63 -1.04 2.68
CA ARG A 14 11.68 -1.47 4.08
C ARG A 14 10.31 -1.59 4.76
N ASP A 15 9.30 -0.90 4.23
CA ASP A 15 7.93 -0.92 4.75
C ASP A 15 7.13 -2.13 4.23
N ALA A 16 7.65 -2.89 3.24
CA ALA A 16 6.94 -3.98 2.57
C ALA A 16 6.39 -5.03 3.54
N ILE A 17 7.14 -5.37 4.59
CA ILE A 17 6.69 -6.35 5.60
C ILE A 17 5.43 -5.89 6.35
N HIS A 18 5.31 -4.59 6.63
CA HIS A 18 4.12 -4.02 7.26
C HIS A 18 2.95 -3.99 6.28
N ILE A 19 3.20 -3.59 5.04
CA ILE A 19 2.19 -3.52 3.98
C ILE A 19 1.59 -4.91 3.70
N VAL A 20 2.42 -5.95 3.55
CA VAL A 20 1.97 -7.33 3.35
C VAL A 20 1.03 -7.77 4.48
N ARG A 21 1.42 -7.50 5.73
CA ARG A 21 0.61 -7.83 6.90
C ARG A 21 -0.73 -7.10 6.87
N PHE A 22 -0.75 -5.83 6.48
CA PHE A 22 -1.98 -5.05 6.35
C PHE A 22 -2.88 -5.59 5.24
N GLN A 23 -2.35 -5.90 4.07
CA GLN A 23 -3.12 -6.50 2.97
C GLN A 23 -3.76 -7.84 3.39
N GLN A 24 -3.01 -8.70 4.08
CA GLN A 24 -3.53 -9.98 4.61
C GLN A 24 -4.61 -9.77 5.66
N SER A 25 -4.41 -8.81 6.58
CA SER A 25 -5.36 -8.52 7.65
C SER A 25 -6.66 -7.94 7.07
N MET A 26 -6.54 -6.99 6.14
CA MET A 26 -7.66 -6.39 5.43
C MET A 26 -8.48 -7.45 4.68
N ALA A 27 -7.84 -8.27 3.84
CA ALA A 27 -8.54 -9.32 3.08
C ALA A 27 -9.26 -10.33 3.99
N LEU A 28 -8.69 -10.64 5.15
CA LEU A 28 -9.33 -11.52 6.12
C LEU A 28 -10.53 -10.84 6.81
N GLU A 29 -10.39 -9.56 7.20
CA GLU A 29 -11.41 -8.81 7.92
C GLU A 29 -12.62 -8.47 7.04
N THR A 30 -12.39 -8.05 5.79
CA THR A 30 -13.45 -7.54 4.90
C THR A 30 -14.07 -8.62 4.02
N GLU A 31 -13.28 -9.62 3.62
CA GLU A 31 -13.69 -10.65 2.66
C GLU A 31 -13.57 -12.08 3.20
N GLY A 32 -13.06 -12.28 4.43
CA GLY A 32 -12.83 -13.62 4.98
C GLY A 32 -11.73 -14.41 4.24
N LYS A 33 -10.91 -13.74 3.44
CA LYS A 33 -9.94 -14.37 2.53
C LYS A 33 -8.55 -14.42 3.16
N ARG A 34 -7.93 -15.61 3.13
CA ARG A 34 -6.53 -15.80 3.52
C ARG A 34 -5.65 -15.70 2.27
N LEU A 35 -4.78 -14.70 2.22
CA LEU A 35 -3.82 -14.55 1.13
C LEU A 35 -2.57 -15.39 1.40
N ASP A 36 -2.08 -16.07 0.37
CA ASP A 36 -0.79 -16.77 0.42
C ASP A 36 0.35 -15.78 0.66
N GLN A 37 1.22 -16.08 1.63
CA GLN A 37 2.30 -15.20 2.05
C GLN A 37 3.30 -14.91 0.94
N SER A 38 3.70 -15.94 0.18
CA SER A 38 4.73 -15.79 -0.85
C SER A 38 4.21 -14.95 -2.02
N LEU A 39 2.93 -15.16 -2.39
CA LEU A 39 2.30 -14.45 -3.49
C LEU A 39 2.07 -12.97 -3.16
N ILE A 40 1.56 -12.66 -1.96
CA ILE A 40 1.32 -11.25 -1.58
C ILE A 40 2.64 -10.49 -1.38
N SER A 41 3.68 -11.13 -0.83
CA SER A 41 5.01 -10.52 -0.71
C SER A 41 5.57 -10.17 -2.08
N ALA A 42 5.57 -11.11 -3.04
CA ALA A 42 6.01 -10.84 -4.40
C ALA A 42 5.19 -9.74 -5.09
N GLY A 43 3.87 -9.70 -4.83
CA GLY A 43 2.98 -8.65 -5.36
C GLY A 43 3.31 -7.26 -4.81
N VAL A 44 3.55 -7.13 -3.50
CA VAL A 44 3.95 -5.87 -2.87
C VAL A 44 5.32 -5.42 -3.37
N ASP A 45 6.29 -6.33 -3.43
CA ASP A 45 7.64 -6.03 -3.94
C ASP A 45 7.60 -5.54 -5.39
N ALA A 46 6.76 -6.15 -6.23
CA ALA A 46 6.60 -5.75 -7.63
C ALA A 46 6.11 -4.30 -7.82
N VAL A 47 5.37 -3.73 -6.86
CA VAL A 47 4.96 -2.31 -6.89
C VAL A 47 6.15 -1.39 -6.63
N PHE A 48 7.11 -1.81 -5.80
CA PHE A 48 8.33 -1.05 -5.57
C PHE A 48 9.28 -1.11 -6.76
N ASP A 49 9.29 -2.23 -7.48
CA ASP A 49 10.18 -2.47 -8.62
C ASP A 49 9.66 -1.88 -9.95
N ASP A 50 8.34 -1.68 -10.07
CA ASP A 50 7.72 -1.20 -11.30
C ASP A 50 6.78 0.00 -11.03
N PRO A 51 7.19 1.23 -11.39
CA PRO A 51 6.39 2.42 -11.15
C PRO A 51 5.07 2.43 -11.92
N ASP A 52 4.90 1.65 -12.99
CA ASP A 52 3.64 1.58 -13.72
C ASP A 52 2.54 0.85 -12.93
N LYS A 53 2.93 0.05 -11.92
CA LYS A 53 1.99 -0.63 -11.01
C LYS A 53 1.44 0.29 -9.92
N GLY A 54 2.02 1.48 -9.73
CA GLY A 54 1.58 2.45 -8.74
C GLY A 54 2.61 2.72 -7.65
N PHE A 55 2.15 3.23 -6.50
CA PHE A 55 3.00 3.43 -5.33
C PHE A 55 2.20 3.34 -4.03
N TYR A 56 2.86 2.92 -2.97
CA TYR A 56 2.29 2.91 -1.63
C TYR A 56 2.52 4.24 -0.90
N ILE A 57 1.53 4.64 -0.12
CA ILE A 57 1.63 5.66 0.92
C ILE A 57 1.48 4.96 2.28
N VAL A 58 2.28 5.36 3.26
CA VAL A 58 2.19 4.84 4.63
C VAL A 58 1.93 5.95 5.63
N ALA A 59 1.18 5.61 6.67
CA ALA A 59 1.05 6.41 7.88
C ALA A 59 2.01 5.87 8.94
N GLU A 60 2.83 6.74 9.51
CA GLU A 60 3.84 6.40 10.50
C GLU A 60 3.60 7.18 11.80
N VAL A 61 3.64 6.47 12.94
CA VAL A 61 3.56 7.06 14.28
C VAL A 61 4.74 6.56 15.09
N GLY A 62 5.57 7.48 15.57
CA GLY A 62 6.75 7.14 16.39
C GLY A 62 7.70 6.14 15.73
N GLY A 63 7.95 6.26 14.42
CA GLY A 63 8.82 5.34 13.67
C GLY A 63 8.14 4.03 13.24
N THR A 64 6.90 3.80 13.62
CA THR A 64 6.16 2.57 13.29
C THR A 64 5.13 2.85 12.22
N VAL A 65 5.16 2.07 11.13
CA VAL A 65 4.11 2.10 10.11
C VAL A 65 2.84 1.48 10.67
N VAL A 66 1.76 2.25 10.69
CA VAL A 66 0.47 1.90 11.30
C VAL A 66 -0.68 1.78 10.28
N GLY A 67 -0.44 2.15 9.02
CA GLY A 67 -1.39 1.98 7.93
C GLY A 67 -0.72 2.16 6.58
N SER A 68 -1.35 1.63 5.53
CA SER A 68 -0.89 1.76 4.15
C SER A 68 -2.05 1.99 3.20
N LEU A 69 -1.76 2.63 2.07
CA LEU A 69 -2.67 2.86 0.96
C LEU A 69 -1.93 2.59 -0.34
N LEU A 70 -2.52 1.84 -1.27
CA LEU A 70 -1.98 1.70 -2.61
C LEU A 70 -2.68 2.68 -3.55
N ILE A 71 -1.88 3.43 -4.31
CA ILE A 71 -2.36 4.20 -5.46
C ILE A 71 -1.99 3.45 -6.72
N THR A 72 -2.97 3.14 -7.56
CA THR A 72 -2.78 2.60 -8.92
C THR A 72 -3.26 3.60 -9.97
N TYR A 73 -2.92 3.34 -11.23
CA TYR A 73 -3.19 4.24 -12.33
C TYR A 73 -4.17 3.64 -13.34
N GLU A 74 -5.04 4.48 -13.87
CA GLU A 74 -5.87 4.15 -15.04
C GLU A 74 -5.77 5.26 -16.07
N TRP A 75 -5.42 4.92 -17.30
CA TRP A 75 -5.47 5.86 -18.41
C TRP A 75 -6.90 5.98 -18.95
N SER A 76 -7.41 7.21 -19.03
CA SER A 76 -8.70 7.50 -19.66
C SER A 76 -8.50 8.21 -20.99
N GLU A 77 -8.81 7.53 -22.09
CA GLU A 77 -8.78 8.12 -23.43
C GLU A 77 -9.90 9.16 -23.62
N TRP A 78 -11.01 9.04 -22.90
CA TRP A 78 -12.11 10.02 -22.93
C TRP A 78 -11.72 11.35 -22.32
N ARG A 79 -10.77 11.34 -21.39
CA ARG A 79 -10.30 12.53 -20.67
C ARG A 79 -8.85 12.90 -21.01
N ASN A 80 -8.17 12.09 -21.82
CA ASN A 80 -6.76 12.22 -22.15
C ASN A 80 -5.90 12.48 -20.90
N ALA A 81 -6.13 11.69 -19.85
CA ALA A 81 -5.50 11.87 -18.54
C ALA A 81 -5.39 10.55 -17.77
N THR A 82 -4.43 10.50 -16.86
CA THR A 82 -4.27 9.39 -15.91
C THR A 82 -5.02 9.68 -14.62
N PHE A 83 -5.88 8.74 -14.22
CA PHE A 83 -6.62 8.73 -12.97
C PHE A 83 -5.87 7.93 -11.93
N TRP A 84 -5.99 8.36 -10.67
CA TRP A 84 -5.46 7.64 -9.53
C TRP A 84 -6.59 6.91 -8.83
N TRP A 85 -6.44 5.60 -8.68
CA TRP A 85 -7.34 4.78 -7.90
C TRP A 85 -6.73 4.50 -6.53
N ILE A 86 -7.57 4.59 -5.52
CA ILE A 86 -7.27 4.11 -4.18
C ILE A 86 -7.71 2.64 -4.13
N GLN A 87 -6.77 1.76 -3.77
CA GLN A 87 -7.03 0.33 -3.55
C GLN A 87 -7.01 0.00 -2.06
#